data_AF-B9XMG3-F1
#
_entry.id   AF-B9XMG3-F1
#
_cell.length_a   1.000
_cell.length_b   1.000
_cell.length_c   1.000
_cell.angle_alpha   90.00
_cell.angle_beta   90.00
_cell.angle_gamma   90.00
#
_symmetry.space_group_name_H-M   'P 1'
#
loop_
_entity.id
_entity.type
_entity.pdbx_description
1 polymer ?
#
loop_
_entity_poly.entity_id
_entity_poly.type
_entity_poly.pdbx_seq_one_letter_code
_entity_poly.pdbx_strand_id
1 'polypeptide(L)'
;MNKNAPLTFYARGCWLACLAFCFCLLNVQADTIRLTTWNFAPVLVGATNVSPQQVTEIRLQEAAVMLKNLHPDVILLQQVTDWNSCKKLAQYLKPETYRVLTCSSFKSAGGAQQVAILSRNPALIAWSEPWKNRSQSVTAGGFAFAAIRLGNKNVGFFTIQQGDAASAKQLLGQIDSFRNWTANRAEAMVIAGNFVDSPKPAHTNGPRILEEAGLVGRAAEIAQNAGRKPAGDYLFLKNAGFANERQISSDVLSSRQLITYDLELDPAKIMVAETVRPEPLPAKVETTETQQAETPVVLAEPVPKAVGQIDFRWLWGGAAIVLFLVVIIIWNLAMLSRRKANSNVVPMIPEGANDLQTWQQRALLAERRADEANAVMREGLLPHLSHWLKEKLVRKLLSQRAELMETQQAAALRALAIDERLAKIESQIQQRNEIYEQRIDELTEELKVAKEENRELIRAKIALVRAEMEKDRTKSTRYREN
;
A
#
# COMPACT_ATOMS: atom_id res chain seq x y z
N MET A 1 -42.76 -27.03 -46.42
CA MET A 1 -41.36 -26.61 -46.16
C MET A 1 -41.37 -25.16 -45.70
N ASN A 2 -41.11 -24.94 -44.41
CA ASN A 2 -41.30 -23.66 -43.73
C ASN A 2 -39.96 -22.89 -43.70
N LYS A 3 -39.85 -21.77 -44.42
CA LYS A 3 -38.65 -20.94 -44.51
C LYS A 3 -38.90 -19.58 -43.84
N ASN A 4 -38.85 -19.53 -42.51
CA ASN A 4 -38.87 -18.28 -41.74
C ASN A 4 -37.98 -18.40 -40.51
N ALA A 5 -36.65 -18.31 -40.67
CA ALA A 5 -35.72 -18.09 -39.57
C ALA A 5 -34.34 -17.60 -40.07
N PRO A 6 -34.10 -16.28 -40.15
CA PRO A 6 -32.73 -15.81 -39.88
C PRO A 6 -32.62 -14.53 -39.02
N LEU A 7 -33.72 -13.97 -38.50
CA LEU A 7 -33.65 -12.68 -37.77
C LEU A 7 -33.35 -12.78 -36.27
N THR A 8 -33.45 -13.96 -35.65
CA THR A 8 -33.20 -14.14 -34.21
C THR A 8 -31.74 -14.37 -33.84
N PHE A 9 -30.88 -14.67 -34.82
CA PHE A 9 -29.46 -14.98 -34.57
C PHE A 9 -28.59 -13.72 -34.42
N TYR A 10 -28.85 -12.67 -35.20
CA TYR A 10 -28.09 -11.43 -35.14
C TYR A 10 -28.36 -10.59 -33.88
N ALA A 11 -29.60 -10.62 -33.36
CA ALA A 11 -29.95 -9.92 -32.12
C ALA A 11 -29.27 -10.53 -30.88
N ARG A 12 -29.07 -11.85 -30.84
CA ARG A 12 -28.39 -12.54 -29.73
C ARG A 12 -26.87 -12.31 -29.74
N GLY A 13 -26.25 -12.27 -30.91
CA GLY A 13 -24.82 -11.95 -31.05
C GLY A 13 -24.48 -10.53 -30.60
N CYS A 14 -25.34 -9.56 -30.93
CA CYS A 14 -25.16 -8.17 -30.51
C CYS A 14 -25.31 -8.00 -28.99
N TRP A 15 -26.27 -8.72 -28.38
CA TRP A 15 -26.47 -8.68 -26.93
C TRP A 15 -25.30 -9.31 -26.15
N LEU A 16 -24.74 -10.42 -26.65
CA LEU A 16 -23.55 -11.05 -26.07
C LEU A 16 -22.29 -10.19 -26.21
N ALA A 17 -22.11 -9.50 -27.35
CA ALA A 17 -21.00 -8.57 -27.54
C ALA A 17 -21.10 -7.34 -26.62
N CYS A 18 -22.29 -6.78 -26.43
CA CYS A 18 -22.53 -5.71 -25.46
C CYS A 18 -22.32 -6.18 -24.01
N LEU A 19 -22.73 -7.40 -23.66
CA LEU A 19 -22.48 -8.00 -22.34
C LEU A 19 -21.00 -8.21 -22.08
N ALA A 20 -20.26 -8.75 -23.06
CA ALA A 20 -18.81 -8.93 -22.98
C ALA A 20 -18.08 -7.59 -22.86
N PHE A 21 -18.50 -6.57 -23.61
CA PHE A 21 -17.92 -5.22 -23.53
C PHE A 21 -18.24 -4.53 -22.19
N CYS A 22 -19.46 -4.68 -21.64
CA CYS A 22 -19.78 -4.25 -20.28
C CYS A 22 -18.95 -4.99 -19.22
N PHE A 23 -18.69 -6.28 -19.38
CA PHE A 23 -17.83 -7.05 -18.47
C PHE A 23 -16.36 -6.62 -18.53
N CYS A 24 -15.87 -6.21 -19.71
CA CYS A 24 -14.51 -5.66 -19.87
C CYS A 24 -14.38 -4.25 -19.26
N LEU A 25 -15.44 -3.43 -19.32
CA LEU A 25 -15.43 -2.09 -18.72
C LEU A 25 -15.54 -2.10 -17.18
N LEU A 26 -16.04 -3.19 -16.58
CA LEU A 26 -16.20 -3.31 -15.13
C LEU A 26 -14.94 -3.77 -14.38
N ASN A 27 -13.86 -4.15 -15.07
CA ASN A 27 -12.66 -4.73 -14.45
C ASN A 27 -11.45 -3.79 -14.35
N VAL A 28 -11.64 -2.47 -14.51
CA VAL A 28 -10.60 -1.47 -14.24
C VAL A 28 -11.01 -0.61 -13.04
N GLN A 29 -11.32 -1.27 -11.92
CA GLN A 29 -11.28 -0.60 -10.62
C GLN A 29 -9.84 -0.75 -10.14
N ALA A 30 -9.17 0.38 -9.97
CA ALA A 30 -7.90 0.44 -9.28
C ALA A 30 -8.10 -0.03 -7.84
N ASP A 31 -7.22 -0.92 -7.33
CA ASP A 31 -7.23 -1.34 -5.93
C ASP A 31 -6.69 -0.20 -5.05
N THR A 32 -7.49 0.87 -4.87
CA THR A 32 -7.23 1.90 -3.87
C THR A 32 -7.70 1.42 -2.51
N ILE A 33 -6.80 1.39 -1.54
CA ILE A 33 -7.13 0.97 -0.17
C ILE A 33 -7.27 2.19 0.71
N ARG A 34 -8.38 2.28 1.44
CA ARG A 34 -8.56 3.34 2.42
C ARG A 34 -8.04 2.92 3.79
N LEU A 35 -6.95 3.57 4.21
CA LEU A 35 -6.32 3.37 5.50
C LEU A 35 -6.64 4.54 6.43
N THR A 36 -7.16 4.25 7.61
CA THR A 36 -7.35 5.26 8.66
C THR A 36 -6.45 4.97 9.86
N THR A 37 -5.68 5.96 10.30
CA THR A 37 -4.88 5.89 11.52
C THR A 37 -5.47 6.79 12.59
N TRP A 38 -5.53 6.30 13.83
CA TRP A 38 -6.06 7.05 14.96
C TRP A 38 -5.34 6.74 16.28
N ASN A 39 -4.82 7.81 16.89
CA ASN A 39 -4.30 7.86 18.24
C ASN A 39 -5.39 8.25 19.28
N PHE A 40 -5.82 7.29 20.11
CA PHE A 40 -6.77 7.52 21.20
C PHE A 40 -6.03 8.10 22.43
N ALA A 41 -5.86 9.42 22.49
CA ALA A 41 -5.22 10.06 23.64
C ALA A 41 -5.93 9.66 24.97
N PRO A 42 -5.17 9.29 26.02
CA PRO A 42 -5.77 8.98 27.32
C PRO A 42 -6.47 10.22 27.88
N VAL A 43 -7.66 10.01 28.45
CA VAL A 43 -8.44 11.07 29.07
C VAL A 43 -7.73 11.53 30.34
N LEU A 44 -7.25 12.78 30.37
CA LEU A 44 -6.93 13.44 31.62
C LEU A 44 -8.26 13.75 32.32
N VAL A 45 -8.65 12.92 33.28
CA VAL A 45 -9.88 13.07 34.05
C VAL A 45 -9.72 14.25 35.00
N GLY A 46 -9.89 15.46 34.48
CA GLY A 46 -10.12 16.67 35.27
C GLY A 46 -11.63 16.87 35.45
N ALA A 47 -12.09 16.75 36.69
CA ALA A 47 -13.35 17.35 37.18
C ALA A 47 -14.67 17.00 36.45
N THR A 48 -14.94 15.73 36.14
CA THR A 48 -16.30 15.30 35.75
C THR A 48 -16.80 14.17 36.66
N ASN A 49 -18.07 14.22 37.06
CA ASN A 49 -18.75 13.23 37.90
C ASN A 49 -19.06 11.90 37.15
N VAL A 50 -18.46 11.70 35.98
CA VAL A 50 -18.74 10.59 35.07
C VAL A 50 -17.66 9.53 35.26
N SER A 51 -18.05 8.26 35.37
CA SER A 51 -17.07 7.19 35.54
C SER A 51 -16.11 7.13 34.34
N PRO A 52 -14.82 6.79 34.54
CA PRO A 52 -13.85 6.68 33.43
C PRO A 52 -14.28 5.71 32.32
N GLN A 53 -15.05 4.68 32.67
CA GLN A 53 -15.61 3.72 31.73
C GLN A 53 -16.68 4.34 30.82
N GLN A 54 -17.59 5.14 31.38
CA GLN A 54 -18.62 5.85 30.61
C GLN A 54 -18.01 6.87 29.64
N VAL A 55 -16.98 7.62 30.07
CA VAL A 55 -16.28 8.58 29.19
C VAL A 55 -15.61 7.85 28.03
N THR A 56 -15.01 6.69 28.30
CA THR A 56 -14.39 5.86 27.24
C THR A 56 -15.45 5.35 26.25
N GLU A 57 -16.61 4.92 26.74
CA GLU A 57 -17.69 4.41 25.89
C GLU A 57 -18.29 5.48 24.98
N ILE A 58 -18.55 6.69 25.50
CA ILE A 58 -19.04 7.82 24.71
C ILE A 58 -18.06 8.13 23.56
N ARG A 59 -16.75 8.18 23.85
CA ARG A 59 -15.72 8.41 22.83
C ARG A 59 -15.68 7.30 21.78
N LEU A 60 -15.86 6.04 22.16
CA LEU A 60 -15.89 4.93 21.21
C LEU A 60 -17.12 5.02 20.28
N GLN A 61 -18.25 5.53 20.77
CA GLN A 61 -19.46 5.73 19.95
C GLN A 61 -19.26 6.87 18.95
N GLU A 62 -18.75 8.02 19.42
CA GLU A 62 -18.42 9.16 18.55
C GLU A 62 -17.36 8.77 17.50
N ALA A 63 -16.37 7.98 17.92
CA ALA A 63 -15.37 7.39 17.03
C ALA A 63 -15.98 6.53 15.94
N ALA A 64 -16.94 5.68 16.29
CA ALA A 64 -17.62 4.86 15.32
C ALA A 64 -18.40 5.70 14.31
N VAL A 65 -19.02 6.82 14.72
CA VAL A 65 -19.73 7.73 13.80
C VAL A 65 -18.77 8.32 12.77
N MET A 66 -17.61 8.82 13.20
CA MET A 66 -16.61 9.36 12.27
C MET A 66 -16.06 8.31 11.31
N LEU A 67 -15.72 7.12 11.82
CA LEU A 67 -15.19 6.03 11.01
C LEU A 67 -16.23 5.48 10.01
N LYS A 68 -17.51 5.47 10.37
CA LYS A 68 -18.60 5.10 9.43
C LYS A 68 -18.66 6.04 8.23
N ASN A 69 -18.50 7.34 8.43
CA ASN A 69 -18.53 8.30 7.33
C ASN A 69 -17.33 8.15 6.38
N LEU A 70 -16.19 7.67 6.90
CA LEU A 70 -14.96 7.51 6.12
C LEU A 70 -14.89 6.19 5.36
N HIS A 71 -15.61 5.15 5.81
CA HIS A 71 -15.61 3.82 5.23
C HIS A 71 -14.20 3.22 4.99
N PRO A 72 -13.34 3.09 6.04
CA PRO A 72 -11.99 2.56 5.88
C PRO A 72 -11.95 1.04 5.64
N ASP A 73 -10.97 0.56 4.88
CA ASP A 73 -10.72 -0.88 4.72
C ASP A 73 -9.92 -1.45 5.90
N VAL A 74 -8.98 -0.64 6.39
CA VAL A 74 -8.07 -0.96 7.49
C VAL A 74 -7.99 0.23 8.45
N ILE A 75 -8.08 -0.05 9.74
CA ILE A 75 -8.03 0.93 10.82
C ILE A 75 -6.84 0.59 11.73
N LEU A 76 -5.90 1.51 11.86
CA LEU A 76 -4.72 1.40 12.72
C LEU A 76 -4.93 2.27 13.96
N LEU A 77 -4.97 1.62 15.12
CA LEU A 77 -5.24 2.29 16.38
C LEU A 77 -3.98 2.33 17.24
N GLN A 78 -3.75 3.48 17.88
CA GLN A 78 -2.73 3.68 18.90
C GLN A 78 -3.38 4.17 20.20
N GLN A 79 -2.71 3.93 21.33
CA GLN A 79 -3.19 4.32 22.67
C GLN A 79 -4.57 3.74 23.04
N VAL A 80 -4.88 2.55 22.52
CA VAL A 80 -6.08 1.82 22.94
C VAL A 80 -5.88 1.21 24.33
N THR A 81 -6.97 1.02 25.07
CA THR A 81 -6.95 0.42 26.41
C THR A 81 -6.66 -1.07 26.35
N ASP A 82 -7.44 -1.80 25.56
CA ASP A 82 -7.49 -3.26 25.57
C ASP A 82 -8.27 -3.82 24.38
N TRP A 83 -8.20 -5.14 24.22
CA TRP A 83 -8.92 -5.88 23.19
C TRP A 83 -10.45 -5.69 23.28
N ASN A 84 -11.01 -5.57 24.48
CA ASN A 84 -12.46 -5.44 24.65
C ASN A 84 -12.98 -4.10 24.11
N SER A 85 -12.26 -3.00 24.32
CA SER A 85 -12.59 -1.71 23.71
C SER A 85 -12.52 -1.76 22.18
N CYS A 86 -11.54 -2.46 21.59
CA CYS A 86 -11.51 -2.70 20.14
C CYS A 86 -12.75 -3.49 19.65
N LYS A 87 -13.18 -4.51 20.40
CA LYS A 87 -14.40 -5.28 20.09
C LYS A 87 -15.65 -4.41 20.15
N LYS A 88 -15.78 -3.56 21.16
CA LYS A 88 -16.90 -2.60 21.28
C LYS A 88 -16.93 -1.62 20.11
N LEU A 89 -15.77 -1.06 19.74
CA LEU A 89 -15.66 -0.20 18.56
C LEU A 89 -16.13 -0.92 17.29
N ALA A 90 -15.66 -2.15 17.06
CA ALA A 90 -16.08 -2.97 15.93
C ALA A 90 -17.60 -3.25 15.93
N GLN A 91 -18.23 -3.40 17.10
CA GLN A 91 -19.68 -3.54 17.21
C GLN A 91 -20.41 -2.25 16.84
N TYR A 92 -19.90 -1.10 17.27
CA TYR A 92 -20.48 0.19 16.92
C TYR A 92 -20.35 0.51 15.43
N LEU A 93 -19.36 -0.02 14.72
CA LEU A 93 -19.16 0.17 13.28
C LEU A 93 -20.18 -0.56 12.38
N LYS A 94 -21.10 -1.36 12.95
CA LYS A 94 -22.19 -1.98 12.18
C LYS A 94 -23.01 -0.93 11.40
N PRO A 95 -23.45 -1.24 10.15
CA PRO A 95 -23.55 -2.57 9.55
C PRO A 95 -22.23 -3.13 8.97
N GLU A 96 -21.19 -2.31 8.84
CA GLU A 96 -19.90 -2.78 8.34
C GLU A 96 -19.24 -3.73 9.35
N THR A 97 -18.77 -4.88 8.86
CA THR A 97 -18.21 -5.93 9.73
C THR A 97 -16.70 -5.79 9.80
N TYR A 98 -16.20 -5.13 10.84
CA TYR A 98 -14.78 -5.08 11.15
C TYR A 98 -14.39 -6.20 12.11
N ARG A 99 -13.20 -6.76 11.90
CA ARG A 99 -12.58 -7.75 12.77
C ARG A 99 -11.38 -7.11 13.45
N VAL A 100 -11.25 -7.33 14.76
CA VAL A 100 -10.02 -7.02 15.48
C VAL A 100 -9.00 -8.09 15.13
N LEU A 101 -7.97 -7.73 14.37
CA LEU A 101 -6.97 -8.67 13.87
C LEU A 101 -5.88 -8.93 14.91
N THR A 102 -5.44 -7.87 15.58
CA THR A 102 -4.46 -7.92 16.67
C THR A 102 -4.67 -6.72 17.59
N CYS A 103 -4.42 -6.92 18.88
CA CYS A 103 -4.34 -5.87 19.88
C CYS A 103 -3.25 -6.27 20.87
N SER A 104 -2.33 -5.35 21.13
CA SER A 104 -1.21 -5.61 22.00
C SER A 104 -1.61 -5.71 23.47
N SER A 105 -0.73 -6.30 24.28
CA SER A 105 -0.80 -6.31 25.74
C SER A 105 0.55 -5.92 26.35
N PHE A 106 1.04 -4.73 25.98
CA PHE A 106 2.27 -4.17 26.51
C PHE A 106 2.10 -3.80 27.99
N LYS A 107 3.09 -4.17 28.81
CA LYS A 107 3.10 -3.90 30.25
C LYS A 107 3.38 -2.42 30.52
N SER A 108 2.36 -1.56 30.48
CA SER A 108 2.51 -0.13 30.78
C SER A 108 2.11 0.20 32.22
N ALA A 109 2.96 0.94 32.93
CA ALA A 109 2.67 1.45 34.27
C ALA A 109 1.50 2.47 34.31
N GLY A 110 1.03 2.95 33.15
CA GLY A 110 0.05 4.03 33.01
C GLY A 110 -1.25 3.69 32.26
N GLY A 111 -1.57 2.41 32.05
CA GLY A 111 -2.95 1.96 31.77
C GLY A 111 -3.58 2.15 30.37
N ALA A 112 -2.95 2.80 29.38
CA ALA A 112 -3.52 2.88 28.02
C ALA A 112 -2.45 3.09 26.93
N GLN A 113 -1.66 2.06 26.65
CA GLN A 113 -0.57 2.15 25.67
C GLN A 113 -0.57 0.96 24.71
N GLN A 114 -1.76 0.47 24.36
CA GLN A 114 -1.88 -0.62 23.39
C GLN A 114 -2.06 -0.08 21.98
N VAL A 115 -1.62 -0.88 21.02
CA VAL A 115 -1.87 -0.66 19.60
C VAL A 115 -2.73 -1.80 19.07
N ALA A 116 -3.59 -1.49 18.10
CA ALA A 116 -4.49 -2.49 17.53
C ALA A 116 -4.69 -2.27 16.03
N ILE A 117 -5.01 -3.35 15.32
CA ILE A 117 -5.36 -3.32 13.90
C ILE A 117 -6.75 -3.92 13.74
N LEU A 118 -7.64 -3.17 13.11
CA LEU A 118 -8.96 -3.63 12.71
C LEU A 118 -9.05 -3.61 11.18
N SER A 119 -9.73 -4.57 10.58
CA SER A 119 -9.99 -4.57 9.13
C SER A 119 -11.29 -5.30 8.79
N ARG A 120 -11.86 -4.95 7.63
CA ARG A 120 -12.97 -5.70 7.01
C ARG A 120 -12.52 -7.09 6.55
N ASN A 121 -11.25 -7.22 6.14
CA ASN A 121 -10.68 -8.45 5.62
C ASN A 121 -9.94 -9.23 6.72
N PRO A 122 -9.93 -10.58 6.67
CA PRO A 122 -9.20 -11.38 7.63
C PRO A 122 -7.69 -11.24 7.46
N ALA A 123 -6.96 -11.34 8.57
CA ALA A 123 -5.50 -11.43 8.54
C ALA A 123 -5.06 -12.84 8.11
N LEU A 124 -4.02 -12.92 7.28
CA LEU A 124 -3.26 -14.13 7.02
C LEU A 124 -2.40 -14.50 8.24
N ILE A 125 -1.79 -13.48 8.84
CA ILE A 125 -1.01 -13.58 10.07
C ILE A 125 -1.09 -12.24 10.79
N ALA A 126 -1.15 -12.27 12.12
CA ALA A 126 -1.10 -11.08 12.95
C ALA A 126 -0.46 -11.37 14.30
N TRP A 127 0.31 -10.42 14.82
CA TRP A 127 0.90 -10.48 16.16
C TRP A 127 1.21 -9.08 16.68
N SER A 128 1.75 -9.00 17.88
CA SER A 128 2.30 -7.77 18.45
C SER A 128 3.57 -8.09 19.21
N GLU A 129 4.54 -7.17 19.21
CA GLU A 129 5.81 -7.34 19.91
C GLU A 129 6.17 -6.03 20.65
N PRO A 130 6.61 -6.11 21.92
CA PRO A 130 7.15 -4.96 22.63
C PRO A 130 8.54 -4.57 22.09
N TRP A 131 8.97 -3.34 22.38
CA TRP A 131 10.35 -2.93 22.08
C TRP A 131 11.37 -3.68 22.95
N LYS A 132 12.41 -4.25 22.33
CA LYS A 132 13.39 -5.13 23.02
C LYS A 132 14.38 -4.39 23.92
N ASN A 133 14.75 -3.16 23.56
CA ASN A 133 15.88 -2.44 24.17
C ASN A 133 15.47 -1.27 25.08
N ARG A 134 14.25 -1.26 25.62
CA ARG A 134 13.82 -0.18 26.51
C ARG A 134 14.16 -0.54 27.96
N SER A 135 15.05 0.24 28.58
CA SER A 135 15.33 0.14 30.02
C SER A 135 14.03 0.30 30.81
N GLN A 136 13.92 -0.43 31.94
CA GLN A 136 12.70 -0.64 32.74
C GLN A 136 11.94 0.62 33.20
N SER A 137 12.43 1.85 32.95
CA SER A 137 11.87 3.10 33.46
C SER A 137 11.17 4.00 32.43
N VAL A 138 11.18 3.68 31.13
CA VAL A 138 10.52 4.51 30.10
C VAL A 138 9.31 3.75 29.54
N THR A 139 8.19 4.45 29.42
CA THR A 139 6.84 3.99 29.00
C THR A 139 6.84 2.81 28.04
N ALA A 140 6.02 1.79 28.33
CA ALA A 140 5.94 0.59 27.51
C ALA A 140 5.29 0.87 26.15
N GLY A 141 5.99 0.48 25.09
CA GLY A 141 5.51 0.57 23.72
C GLY A 141 5.92 -0.67 22.92
N GLY A 142 5.47 -0.71 21.68
CA GLY A 142 5.79 -1.77 20.75
C GLY A 142 5.12 -1.51 19.41
N PHE A 143 5.03 -2.56 18.62
CA PHE A 143 4.26 -2.56 17.39
C PHE A 143 3.27 -3.72 17.35
N ALA A 144 2.22 -3.55 16.57
CA ALA A 144 1.40 -4.67 16.11
C ALA A 144 1.49 -4.76 14.59
N PHE A 145 1.44 -6.00 14.10
CA PHE A 145 1.50 -6.31 12.68
C PHE A 145 0.31 -7.18 12.27
N ALA A 146 -0.20 -6.94 11.08
CA ALA A 146 -1.12 -7.85 10.39
C ALA A 146 -0.83 -7.86 8.89
N ALA A 147 -0.71 -9.06 8.30
CA ALA A 147 -0.72 -9.24 6.85
C ALA A 147 -2.15 -9.52 6.40
N ILE A 148 -2.67 -8.74 5.45
CA ILE A 148 -4.06 -8.80 4.98
C ILE A 148 -4.03 -8.98 3.47
N ARG A 149 -4.87 -9.88 2.95
CA ARG A 149 -5.08 -10.00 1.50
C ARG A 149 -6.09 -8.95 1.04
N LEU A 150 -5.64 -8.05 0.18
CA LEU A 150 -6.43 -6.97 -0.39
C LEU A 150 -6.34 -7.10 -1.92
N GLY A 151 -7.47 -7.40 -2.56
CA GLY A 151 -7.49 -7.82 -3.96
C GLY A 151 -6.63 -9.07 -4.18
N ASN A 152 -5.68 -8.99 -5.11
CA ASN A 152 -4.72 -10.06 -5.41
C ASN A 152 -3.39 -9.91 -4.67
N LYS A 153 -3.23 -8.93 -3.77
CA LYS A 153 -1.97 -8.62 -3.09
C LYS A 153 -2.04 -8.89 -1.59
N ASN A 154 -0.93 -9.34 -1.03
CA ASN A 154 -0.79 -9.40 0.43
C ASN A 154 -0.10 -8.10 0.91
N VAL A 155 -0.76 -7.37 1.80
CA VAL A 155 -0.23 -6.11 2.35
C VAL A 155 0.03 -6.27 3.84
N GLY A 156 1.24 -5.92 4.28
CA GLY A 156 1.62 -5.89 5.69
C GLY A 156 1.33 -4.53 6.31
N PHE A 157 0.59 -4.50 7.41
CA PHE A 157 0.29 -3.28 8.16
C PHE A 157 0.97 -3.32 9.52
N PHE A 158 1.73 -2.27 9.82
CA PHE A 158 2.32 -2.01 11.12
C PHE A 158 1.64 -0.82 11.76
N THR A 159 1.27 -0.96 13.03
CA THR A 159 0.92 0.16 13.90
C THR A 159 1.93 0.25 15.05
N ILE A 160 2.45 1.46 15.27
CA ILE A 160 3.61 1.70 16.15
C ILE A 160 3.23 2.70 17.23
N GLN A 161 3.68 2.44 18.44
CA GLN A 161 3.57 3.39 19.54
C GLN A 161 4.91 3.64 20.22
N GLN A 162 5.21 4.92 20.39
CA GLN A 162 6.40 5.44 21.07
C GLN A 162 7.72 4.93 20.46
N GLY A 163 7.81 4.92 19.13
CA GLY A 163 9.01 4.50 18.41
C GLY A 163 10.16 5.49 18.58
N ASP A 164 11.38 4.99 18.73
CA ASP A 164 12.62 5.76 18.68
C ASP A 164 13.57 5.17 17.60
N ALA A 165 14.82 5.63 17.56
CA ALA A 165 15.82 5.12 16.62
C ALA A 165 16.10 3.61 16.78
N ALA A 166 16.11 3.09 18.01
CA ALA A 166 16.32 1.66 18.26
C ALA A 166 15.09 0.84 17.80
N SER A 167 13.90 1.39 18.03
CA SER A 167 12.62 0.82 17.59
C SER A 167 12.53 0.77 16.07
N ALA A 168 12.99 1.82 15.36
CA ALA A 168 13.08 1.83 13.90
C ALA A 168 14.00 0.73 13.37
N LYS A 169 15.16 0.49 14.01
CA LYS A 169 16.06 -0.62 13.65
C LYS A 169 15.43 -1.99 13.91
N GLN A 170 14.73 -2.16 15.04
CA GLN A 170 13.99 -3.40 15.33
C GLN A 170 12.92 -3.65 14.24
N LEU A 171 12.19 -2.61 13.85
CA LEU A 171 11.16 -2.69 12.81
C LEU A 171 11.76 -3.05 11.44
N LEU A 172 12.89 -2.44 11.06
CA LEU A 172 13.58 -2.78 9.82
C LEU A 172 14.04 -4.25 9.82
N GLY A 173 14.55 -4.74 10.95
CA GLY A 173 14.87 -6.17 11.10
C GLY A 173 13.66 -7.08 10.89
N GLN A 174 12.49 -6.69 11.39
CA GLN A 174 11.23 -7.42 11.16
C GLN A 174 10.82 -7.36 9.67
N ILE A 175 10.89 -6.18 9.04
CA ILE A 175 10.58 -5.98 7.62
C ILE A 175 11.49 -6.83 6.73
N ASP A 176 12.78 -6.91 7.05
CA ASP A 176 13.73 -7.71 6.27
C ASP A 176 13.50 -9.21 6.47
N SER A 177 13.04 -9.65 7.65
CA SER A 177 12.67 -11.05 7.89
C SER A 177 11.56 -11.53 6.94
N PHE A 178 10.67 -10.64 6.49
CA PHE A 178 9.57 -10.98 5.59
C PHE A 178 10.03 -11.32 4.16
N ARG A 179 11.24 -10.91 3.78
CA ARG A 179 11.82 -11.32 2.48
C ARG A 179 12.01 -12.83 2.41
N ASN A 180 12.21 -13.47 3.56
CA ASN A 180 12.47 -14.90 3.67
C ASN A 180 11.18 -15.72 3.82
N TRP A 181 10.02 -15.07 3.85
CA TRP A 181 8.74 -15.77 3.95
C TRP A 181 8.35 -16.37 2.59
N THR A 182 8.17 -17.69 2.57
CA THR A 182 7.75 -18.43 1.37
C THR A 182 6.23 -18.45 1.20
N ALA A 183 5.49 -18.52 2.31
CA ALA A 183 4.03 -18.45 2.34
C ALA A 183 3.55 -17.10 2.89
N ASN A 184 2.48 -16.54 2.31
CA ASN A 184 1.84 -15.29 2.76
C ASN A 184 2.78 -14.06 2.79
N ARG A 185 3.80 -14.04 1.92
CA ARG A 185 4.73 -12.93 1.79
C ARG A 185 3.98 -11.63 1.52
N ALA A 186 4.27 -10.58 2.29
CA ALA A 186 3.77 -9.24 2.05
C ALA A 186 4.50 -8.61 0.86
N GLU A 187 3.74 -8.15 -0.12
CA GLU A 187 4.22 -7.50 -1.35
C GLU A 187 4.41 -5.99 -1.13
N ALA A 188 3.53 -5.39 -0.33
CA ALA A 188 3.59 -4.01 0.10
C ALA A 188 3.54 -3.91 1.63
N MET A 189 4.12 -2.85 2.18
CA MET A 189 4.11 -2.59 3.62
C MET A 189 3.69 -1.16 3.93
N VAL A 190 2.91 -1.04 5.00
CA VAL A 190 2.42 0.24 5.51
C VAL A 190 2.72 0.31 6.99
N ILE A 191 3.28 1.43 7.43
CA ILE A 191 3.71 1.63 8.81
C ILE A 191 3.14 2.95 9.29
N ALA A 192 2.20 2.89 10.22
CA ALA A 192 1.64 4.08 10.84
C ALA A 192 1.97 4.13 12.32
N GLY A 193 2.24 5.31 12.86
CA GLY A 193 2.33 5.46 14.31
C GLY A 193 3.17 6.64 14.76
N ASN A 194 3.31 6.74 16.08
CA ASN A 194 3.98 7.86 16.72
C ASN A 194 5.45 7.55 17.02
N PHE A 195 6.34 8.43 16.56
CA PHE A 195 7.75 8.41 16.93
C PHE A 195 8.03 9.51 17.97
N VAL A 196 8.71 9.15 19.05
CA VAL A 196 9.11 10.09 20.10
C VAL A 196 10.39 10.80 19.64
N ASP A 197 10.32 12.12 19.52
CA ASP A 197 11.52 12.94 19.30
C ASP A 197 12.43 12.84 20.53
N SER A 198 13.68 12.44 20.28
CA SER A 198 14.72 12.52 21.30
C SER A 198 15.08 14.00 21.53
N PRO A 199 15.29 14.46 22.77
CA PRO A 199 15.65 15.87 23.05
C PRO A 199 17.04 16.27 22.54
N LYS A 200 17.79 15.37 21.89
CA LYS A 200 19.10 15.67 21.28
C LYS A 200 18.94 15.95 19.79
N PRO A 201 19.49 17.06 19.27
CA PRO A 201 19.32 17.42 17.88
C PRO A 201 20.22 16.57 16.97
N ALA A 202 19.71 16.38 15.75
CA ALA A 202 20.42 16.27 14.47
C ALA A 202 20.67 14.91 13.78
N HIS A 203 20.83 13.75 14.44
CA HIS A 203 21.26 12.54 13.68
C HIS A 203 20.61 11.19 14.02
N THR A 204 19.65 11.12 14.95
CA THR A 204 19.05 9.85 15.40
C THR A 204 17.54 9.91 15.51
N ASN A 205 16.87 10.24 14.40
CA ASN A 205 15.41 10.24 14.33
C ASN A 205 14.94 8.93 13.67
N GLY A 206 14.07 8.18 14.36
CA GLY A 206 13.47 6.95 13.84
C GLY A 206 12.86 7.09 12.43
N PRO A 207 12.11 8.17 12.13
CA PRO A 207 11.63 8.49 10.79
C PRO A 207 12.71 8.47 9.71
N ARG A 208 13.84 9.14 9.97
CA ARG A 208 14.96 9.25 9.02
C ARG A 208 15.60 7.90 8.72
N ILE A 209 15.73 7.03 9.72
CA ILE A 209 16.25 5.66 9.54
C ILE A 209 15.33 4.85 8.61
N LEU A 210 14.01 5.04 8.69
CA LEU A 210 13.06 4.38 7.80
C LEU A 210 13.15 4.94 6.37
N GLU A 211 13.29 6.25 6.22
CA GLU A 211 13.48 6.89 4.91
C GLU A 211 14.79 6.44 4.24
N GLU A 212 15.90 6.39 4.99
CA GLU A 212 17.20 5.88 4.51
C GLU A 212 17.12 4.40 4.10
N ALA A 213 16.20 3.63 4.68
CA ALA A 213 15.92 2.25 4.28
C ALA A 213 15.00 2.11 3.05
N GLY A 214 14.67 3.23 2.39
CA GLY A 214 13.86 3.28 1.18
C GLY A 214 12.35 3.26 1.43
N LEU A 215 11.89 3.61 2.63
CA LEU A 215 10.47 3.80 2.89
C LEU A 215 10.04 5.24 2.61
N VAL A 216 8.91 5.41 1.92
CA VAL A 216 8.37 6.73 1.59
C VAL A 216 7.49 7.20 2.75
N GLY A 217 7.98 8.17 3.51
CA GLY A 217 7.31 8.77 4.66
C GLY A 217 6.44 9.98 4.32
N ARG A 218 5.36 10.16 5.08
CA ARG A 218 4.62 11.42 5.21
C ARG A 218 4.32 11.67 6.68
N ALA A 219 4.73 12.83 7.19
CA ALA A 219 4.42 13.26 8.55
C ALA A 219 3.01 13.87 8.62
N ALA A 220 2.28 13.58 9.69
CA ALA A 220 1.10 14.32 10.05
C ALA A 220 1.51 15.68 10.65
N GLU A 221 1.46 16.76 9.86
CA GLU A 221 1.56 18.10 10.45
C GLU A 221 0.37 18.33 11.39
N ILE A 222 0.67 18.50 12.68
CA ILE A 222 -0.29 18.89 13.72
C ILE A 222 -0.23 20.41 13.82
N ALA A 223 -1.37 21.08 13.65
CA ALA A 223 -1.47 22.53 13.84
C ALA A 223 -0.98 22.92 15.25
N GLN A 224 -0.03 23.86 15.28
CA GLN A 224 0.67 24.28 16.47
C GLN A 224 -0.27 25.02 17.43
N ASN A 225 -0.42 24.51 18.65
CA ASN A 225 -0.81 25.33 19.79
C ASN A 225 0.40 25.42 20.73
N ALA A 226 1.03 26.60 20.76
CA ALA A 226 2.01 27.07 21.74
C ALA A 226 3.21 26.15 22.10
N GLY A 227 4.33 26.35 21.40
CA GLY A 227 5.69 26.20 21.97
C GLY A 227 6.27 24.80 22.21
N ARG A 228 5.53 23.71 21.97
CA ARG A 228 6.05 22.33 22.12
C ARG A 228 6.02 21.61 20.77
N LYS A 229 7.18 21.16 20.26
CA LYS A 229 7.25 20.33 19.04
C LYS A 229 6.38 19.08 19.24
N PRO A 230 5.35 18.85 18.41
CA PRO A 230 4.51 17.68 18.57
C PRO A 230 5.26 16.44 18.09
N ALA A 231 5.25 15.38 18.90
CA ALA A 231 5.57 14.04 18.43
C ALA A 231 4.53 13.65 17.36
N GLY A 232 4.91 13.81 16.09
CA GLY A 232 4.03 13.60 14.94
C GLY A 232 3.62 12.14 14.80
N ASP A 233 2.40 11.90 14.32
CA ASP A 233 2.02 10.60 13.80
C ASP A 233 2.58 10.51 12.36
N TYR A 234 3.32 9.47 12.05
CA TYR A 234 3.96 9.27 10.76
C TYR A 234 3.31 8.09 10.02
N LEU A 235 3.29 8.18 8.69
CA LEU A 235 2.92 7.08 7.81
C LEU A 235 4.06 6.81 6.82
N PHE A 236 4.57 5.60 6.79
CA PHE A 236 5.57 5.14 5.83
C PHE A 236 5.03 4.03 4.96
N LEU A 237 5.42 4.04 3.69
CA LEU A 237 5.04 3.06 2.69
C LEU A 237 6.28 2.40 2.07
N LYS A 238 6.15 1.11 1.75
CA LYS A 238 7.13 0.36 0.95
C LYS A 238 6.39 -0.43 -0.12
N ASN A 239 6.78 -0.25 -1.38
CA ASN A 239 6.10 -0.82 -2.55
C ASN A 239 4.60 -0.45 -2.62
N ALA A 240 4.24 0.73 -2.10
CA ALA A 240 2.89 1.31 -2.17
C ALA A 240 3.02 2.82 -2.36
N GLY A 241 2.03 3.43 -3.00
CA GLY A 241 1.96 4.87 -3.26
C GLY A 241 0.77 5.53 -2.56
N PHE A 242 0.80 6.86 -2.49
CA PHE A 242 -0.36 7.65 -2.07
C PHE A 242 -1.21 7.97 -3.31
N ALA A 243 -2.47 7.53 -3.32
CA ALA A 243 -3.38 7.73 -4.46
C ALA A 243 -3.92 9.17 -4.51
N ASN A 244 -4.26 9.73 -3.35
CA ASN A 244 -4.85 11.07 -3.23
C ASN A 244 -4.23 11.88 -2.08
N GLU A 245 -4.54 13.18 -2.10
CA GLU A 245 -4.21 14.11 -1.03
C GLU A 245 -4.97 13.77 0.27
N ARG A 246 -4.30 13.99 1.40
CA ARG A 246 -4.68 13.56 2.75
C ARG A 246 -6.05 14.12 3.15
N GLN A 247 -6.97 13.28 3.60
CA GLN A 247 -8.20 13.74 4.24
C GLN A 247 -7.99 13.79 5.76
N ILE A 248 -7.82 15.01 6.28
CA ILE A 248 -7.74 15.27 7.73
C ILE A 248 -9.13 15.64 8.20
N SER A 249 -9.67 14.87 9.15
CA SER A 249 -10.83 15.31 9.92
C SER A 249 -10.31 15.67 11.31
N SER A 250 -10.20 16.97 11.58
CA SER A 250 -9.93 17.47 12.92
C SER A 250 -11.26 17.75 13.61
N ASP A 251 -11.53 17.06 14.71
CA ASP A 251 -12.63 17.45 15.59
C ASP A 251 -12.34 17.14 17.08
N VAL A 252 -13.00 17.91 17.95
CA VAL A 252 -12.76 18.32 19.35
C VAL A 252 -12.39 17.22 20.39
N LEU A 253 -12.44 15.94 20.03
CA LEU A 253 -12.50 14.84 20.99
C LEU A 253 -11.14 14.25 21.40
N SER A 254 -10.12 14.39 20.57
CA SER A 254 -8.75 13.95 20.86
C SER A 254 -7.79 15.11 20.61
N SER A 255 -6.78 15.27 21.47
CA SER A 255 -5.67 16.19 21.21
C SER A 255 -4.85 15.80 19.96
N ARG A 256 -5.17 14.67 19.31
CA ARG A 256 -4.56 14.18 18.06
C ARG A 256 -5.61 13.81 17.00
N GLN A 257 -5.27 14.13 15.75
CA GLN A 257 -6.17 14.09 14.59
C GLN A 257 -6.37 12.67 14.05
N LEU A 258 -7.60 12.39 13.60
CA LEU A 258 -7.93 11.23 12.77
C LEU A 258 -7.44 11.49 11.35
N ILE A 259 -6.67 10.55 10.78
CA ILE A 259 -6.07 10.75 9.45
C ILE A 259 -6.39 9.58 8.56
N THR A 260 -6.93 9.89 7.37
CA THR A 260 -7.25 8.88 6.35
C THR A 260 -6.42 9.10 5.10
N TYR A 261 -5.93 8.00 4.56
CA TYR A 261 -5.10 7.95 3.36
C TYR A 261 -5.70 6.94 2.39
N ASP A 262 -5.80 7.33 1.12
CA ASP A 262 -6.07 6.40 0.03
C ASP A 262 -4.71 5.94 -0.53
N LEU A 263 -4.46 4.64 -0.48
CA LEU A 263 -3.21 4.00 -0.89
C LEU A 263 -3.38 3.34 -2.26
N GLU A 264 -2.42 3.54 -3.15
CA GLU A 264 -2.35 2.87 -4.46
C GLU A 264 -1.35 1.72 -4.38
N LEU A 265 -1.78 0.51 -4.75
CA LEU A 265 -0.91 -0.66 -4.76
C LEU A 265 -0.35 -1.00 -6.14
N ASP A 266 -0.89 -0.42 -7.22
CA ASP A 266 -0.46 -0.75 -8.57
C ASP A 266 0.97 -0.25 -8.86
N PRO A 267 1.96 -1.14 -9.09
CA PRO A 267 3.33 -0.74 -9.36
C PRO A 267 3.44 0.19 -10.59
N ALA A 268 2.60 0.01 -11.61
CA ALA A 268 2.65 0.85 -12.80
C ALA A 268 2.31 2.31 -12.47
N LYS A 269 1.33 2.54 -11.60
CA LYS A 269 0.94 3.88 -11.17
C LYS A 269 1.90 4.49 -10.16
N ILE A 270 2.46 3.66 -9.28
CA ILE A 270 3.49 4.10 -8.33
C ILE A 270 4.70 4.64 -9.09
N MET A 271 5.18 3.94 -10.12
CA MET A 271 6.31 4.40 -10.94
C MET A 271 6.02 5.73 -11.65
N VAL A 272 4.82 5.90 -12.21
CA VAL A 272 4.41 7.16 -12.84
C VAL A 272 4.39 8.30 -11.82
N ALA A 273 3.80 8.08 -10.64
CA ALA A 273 3.77 9.09 -9.57
C ALA A 273 5.17 9.44 -9.04
N GLU A 274 6.08 8.47 -8.98
CA GLU A 274 7.46 8.65 -8.52
C GLU A 274 8.32 9.42 -9.54
N THR A 275 8.15 9.17 -10.84
CA THR A 275 8.87 9.91 -11.91
C THR A 275 8.48 11.38 -12.05
N VAL A 276 7.32 11.78 -11.53
CA VAL A 276 6.84 13.18 -11.58
C VAL A 276 7.30 13.99 -10.34
N ARG A 277 7.92 13.34 -9.35
CA ARG A 277 8.39 14.02 -8.13
C ARG A 277 9.64 14.85 -8.45
N PRO A 278 9.62 16.19 -8.24
CA PRO A 278 10.81 17.01 -8.44
C PRO A 278 11.92 16.58 -7.47
N GLU A 279 13.13 16.49 -8.01
CA GLU A 279 14.38 16.18 -7.31
C GLU A 279 14.51 17.02 -6.02
N PRO A 280 14.90 16.43 -4.88
CA PRO A 280 15.09 17.20 -3.66
C PRO A 280 16.23 18.21 -3.86
N LEU A 281 15.88 19.49 -3.73
CA LEU A 281 16.81 20.63 -3.74
C LEU A 281 18.04 20.34 -2.87
N PRO A 282 19.27 20.58 -3.37
CA PRO A 282 20.48 20.38 -2.58
C PRO A 282 20.46 21.28 -1.34
N ALA A 283 20.90 20.69 -0.22
CA ALA A 283 20.95 21.31 1.09
C ALA A 283 21.63 22.69 1.04
N LYS A 284 20.93 23.69 1.58
CA LYS A 284 21.43 25.04 1.82
C LYS A 284 22.55 24.97 2.87
N VAL A 285 23.80 24.99 2.39
CA VAL A 285 24.97 25.22 3.24
C VAL A 285 25.06 26.71 3.50
N GLU A 286 24.91 27.11 4.77
CA GLU A 286 25.30 28.43 5.24
C GLU A 286 26.83 28.53 5.21
N THR A 287 27.38 29.52 4.50
CA THR A 287 28.77 29.94 4.69
C THR A 287 28.83 31.46 4.56
N THR A 288 29.30 32.06 5.65
CA THR A 288 29.60 33.48 5.87
C THR A 288 30.70 33.97 4.92
N GLU A 289 30.58 35.25 4.56
CA GLU A 289 31.37 36.06 3.64
C GLU A 289 32.91 35.95 3.73
N THR A 290 33.61 36.02 2.59
CA THR A 290 34.68 37.01 2.29
C THR A 290 34.97 37.06 0.76
N GLN A 291 34.64 38.22 0.18
CA GLN A 291 35.23 38.98 -0.94
C GLN A 291 36.08 38.37 -2.10
N GLN A 292 35.66 38.78 -3.31
CA GLN A 292 36.42 39.26 -4.49
C GLN A 292 37.20 38.28 -5.40
N ALA A 293 36.67 38.11 -6.62
CA ALA A 293 37.19 38.68 -7.87
C ALA A 293 37.07 37.74 -9.09
N GLU A 294 36.66 38.36 -10.20
CA GLU A 294 36.87 37.97 -11.60
C GLU A 294 36.02 36.85 -12.24
N THR A 295 35.12 37.33 -13.10
CA THR A 295 34.45 36.64 -14.20
C THR A 295 35.46 36.16 -15.24
N PRO A 296 35.20 35.01 -15.89
CA PRO A 296 35.11 35.11 -17.34
C PRO A 296 33.87 34.42 -17.90
N VAL A 297 33.35 35.07 -18.94
CA VAL A 297 32.27 34.67 -19.83
C VAL A 297 32.55 33.27 -20.40
N VAL A 298 31.65 32.32 -20.13
CA VAL A 298 31.59 31.04 -20.86
C VAL A 298 30.24 30.96 -21.58
N LEU A 299 30.35 30.73 -22.88
CA LEU A 299 29.32 30.56 -23.88
C LEU A 299 28.19 29.63 -23.39
N ALA A 300 26.95 30.11 -23.48
CA ALA A 300 25.76 29.29 -23.29
C ALA A 300 25.57 28.33 -24.47
N GLU A 301 25.63 27.03 -24.21
CA GLU A 301 25.10 26.00 -25.12
C GLU A 301 23.56 25.97 -25.04
N PRO A 302 22.85 25.79 -26.17
CA PRO A 302 21.40 25.77 -26.19
C PRO A 302 20.85 24.44 -25.67
N VAL A 303 20.01 24.54 -24.64
CA VAL A 303 19.16 23.46 -24.10
C VAL A 303 18.32 22.84 -25.24
N PRO A 304 18.33 21.50 -25.43
CA PRO A 304 17.42 20.85 -26.36
C PRO A 304 15.98 20.94 -25.83
N LYS A 305 15.10 21.48 -26.68
CA LYS A 305 13.66 21.62 -26.42
C LYS A 305 13.02 20.26 -26.14
N ALA A 306 12.23 20.23 -25.07
CA ALA A 306 11.38 19.11 -24.68
C ALA A 306 10.55 18.59 -25.87
N VAL A 307 10.65 17.29 -26.09
CA VAL A 307 9.88 16.52 -27.07
C VAL A 307 8.40 16.55 -26.70
N GLY A 308 7.56 16.69 -27.73
CA GLY A 308 6.15 17.04 -27.65
C GLY A 308 5.31 16.18 -26.72
N GLN A 309 4.57 16.86 -25.86
CA GLN A 309 3.41 16.38 -25.14
C GLN A 309 2.34 15.99 -26.18
N ILE A 310 2.15 14.69 -26.40
CA ILE A 310 1.09 14.18 -27.28
C ILE A 310 -0.22 14.25 -26.49
N ASP A 311 -1.05 15.24 -26.82
CA ASP A 311 -2.37 15.43 -26.24
C ASP A 311 -3.31 14.26 -26.64
N PHE A 312 -3.57 13.36 -25.68
CA PHE A 312 -4.54 12.26 -25.80
C PHE A 312 -6.01 12.72 -25.92
N ARG A 313 -6.27 14.03 -25.96
CA ARG A 313 -7.62 14.62 -26.07
C ARG A 313 -8.32 14.28 -27.39
N TRP A 314 -7.56 14.05 -28.47
CA TRP A 314 -8.14 13.71 -29.77
C TRP A 314 -8.64 12.24 -29.85
N LEU A 315 -8.03 11.33 -29.08
CA LEU A 315 -8.46 9.92 -28.99
C LEU A 315 -9.82 9.77 -28.30
N TRP A 316 -10.08 10.56 -27.26
CA TRP A 316 -11.40 10.61 -26.61
C TRP A 316 -12.48 11.25 -27.48
N GLY A 317 -12.11 12.25 -28.29
CA GLY A 317 -13.01 12.84 -29.29
C GLY A 317 -13.45 11.83 -30.34
N GLY A 318 -12.52 11.00 -30.84
CA GLY A 318 -12.84 9.94 -31.80
C GLY A 318 -13.79 8.87 -31.24
N ALA A 319 -13.57 8.44 -30.00
CA ALA A 319 -14.43 7.45 -29.34
C ALA A 319 -15.86 7.97 -29.11
N ALA A 320 -16.01 9.25 -28.73
CA ALA A 320 -17.32 9.86 -28.54
C ALA A 320 -18.12 9.97 -29.85
N ILE A 321 -17.46 10.29 -30.97
CA ILE A 321 -18.09 10.37 -32.30
C ILE A 321 -18.59 8.99 -32.75
N VAL A 322 -17.78 7.94 -32.56
CA VAL A 322 -18.19 6.57 -32.90
C VAL A 322 -19.39 6.13 -32.06
N LEU A 323 -19.39 6.46 -30.76
CA LEU A 323 -20.50 6.12 -29.86
C LEU A 323 -21.78 6.88 -30.25
N PHE A 324 -21.65 8.15 -30.64
CA PHE A 324 -22.77 8.96 -31.12
C PHE A 324 -23.36 8.42 -32.44
N LEU A 325 -22.52 7.98 -33.39
CA LEU A 325 -22.98 7.35 -34.63
C LEU A 325 -23.68 6.02 -34.38
N VAL A 326 -23.20 5.20 -33.44
CA VAL A 326 -23.87 3.95 -33.05
C VAL A 326 -25.24 4.22 -32.44
N VAL A 327 -25.35 5.22 -31.57
CA VAL A 327 -26.65 5.63 -30.99
C VAL A 327 -27.61 6.13 -32.07
N ILE A 328 -27.15 6.92 -33.05
CA ILE A 328 -27.98 7.36 -34.18
C ILE A 328 -28.46 6.18 -35.02
N ILE A 329 -27.59 5.21 -35.31
CA ILE A 329 -27.96 4.02 -36.10
C ILE A 329 -29.00 3.19 -35.34
N ILE A 330 -28.81 2.97 -34.04
CA ILE A 330 -29.78 2.25 -33.19
C ILE A 330 -31.10 3.03 -33.12
N TRP A 331 -31.05 4.35 -32.97
CA TRP A 331 -32.23 5.22 -32.95
C TRP A 331 -32.99 5.17 -34.28
N ASN A 332 -32.29 5.22 -35.42
CA ASN A 332 -32.92 5.13 -36.74
C ASN A 332 -33.57 3.76 -36.96
N LEU A 333 -32.89 2.67 -36.57
CA LEU A 333 -33.45 1.32 -36.65
C LEU A 333 -34.68 1.17 -35.73
N ALA A 334 -34.63 1.72 -34.52
CA ALA A 334 -35.77 1.72 -33.60
C ALA A 334 -36.93 2.61 -34.10
N MET A 335 -36.64 3.76 -34.70
CA MET A 335 -37.67 4.66 -35.23
C MET A 335 -38.33 4.07 -36.49
N LEU A 336 -37.56 3.41 -37.37
CA LEU A 336 -38.09 2.67 -38.52
C LEU A 336 -38.97 1.49 -38.08
N SER A 337 -38.63 0.86 -36.96
CA SER A 337 -39.43 -0.21 -36.35
C SER A 337 -40.73 0.33 -35.75
N ARG A 338 -40.70 1.52 -35.12
CA ARG A 338 -41.89 2.19 -34.58
C ARG A 338 -42.83 2.73 -35.65
N ARG A 339 -42.31 3.13 -36.82
CA ARG A 339 -43.14 3.55 -37.97
C ARG A 339 -43.96 2.40 -38.57
N LYS A 340 -43.58 1.14 -38.37
CA LYS A 340 -44.37 -0.03 -38.80
C LYS A 340 -45.44 -0.47 -37.79
N ALA A 341 -45.38 0.00 -36.53
CA ALA A 341 -46.30 -0.43 -35.47
C ALA A 341 -47.50 0.52 -35.27
N ASN A 342 -47.44 1.76 -35.75
CA ASN A 342 -48.54 2.74 -35.64
C ASN A 342 -49.14 3.11 -37.01
N SER A 343 -49.73 2.13 -37.69
CA SER A 343 -50.67 2.39 -38.79
C SER A 343 -52.04 1.79 -38.48
N ASN A 344 -52.63 2.25 -37.36
CA ASN A 344 -54.08 2.19 -37.18
C ASN A 344 -54.66 3.52 -37.68
N VAL A 345 -54.93 3.58 -38.98
CA VAL A 345 -55.83 4.59 -39.57
C VAL A 345 -56.86 3.84 -40.38
N VAL A 346 -58.11 4.12 -40.03
CA VAL A 346 -59.38 3.62 -40.59
C VAL A 346 -59.36 3.63 -42.14
N PRO A 347 -59.89 2.59 -42.81
CA PRO A 347 -59.87 2.52 -44.27
C PRO A 347 -61.00 3.38 -44.86
N MET A 348 -60.63 4.27 -45.77
CA MET A 348 -61.56 4.86 -46.73
C MET A 348 -61.14 4.39 -48.12
N ILE A 349 -62.05 3.67 -48.78
CA ILE A 349 -61.94 3.15 -50.14
C ILE A 349 -61.67 4.33 -51.11
N PRO A 350 -60.72 4.21 -52.04
CA PRO A 350 -61.11 3.98 -53.42
C PRO A 350 -60.27 2.94 -54.16
N GLU A 351 -60.98 2.03 -54.83
CA GLU A 351 -60.83 1.71 -56.25
C GLU A 351 -59.43 1.85 -56.91
N GLY A 352 -58.82 0.70 -57.25
CA GLY A 352 -57.70 0.66 -58.19
C GLY A 352 -56.84 -0.60 -58.09
N ALA A 353 -57.20 -1.65 -58.83
CA ALA A 353 -56.47 -2.93 -58.90
C ALA A 353 -55.05 -2.86 -59.55
N ASN A 354 -54.51 -1.67 -59.81
CA ASN A 354 -53.24 -1.48 -60.54
C ASN A 354 -52.03 -1.17 -59.66
N ASP A 355 -52.21 -0.89 -58.37
CA ASP A 355 -51.10 -0.39 -57.53
C ASP A 355 -50.22 -1.52 -56.96
N LEU A 356 -50.73 -2.74 -56.80
CA LEU A 356 -49.94 -3.84 -56.25
C LEU A 356 -48.79 -4.27 -57.19
N GLN A 357 -49.00 -4.19 -58.51
CA GLN A 357 -48.00 -4.57 -59.51
C GLN A 357 -46.85 -3.56 -59.60
N THR A 358 -47.14 -2.26 -59.43
CA THR A 358 -46.11 -1.21 -59.49
C THR A 358 -45.15 -1.27 -58.31
N TRP A 359 -45.63 -1.61 -57.11
CA TRP A 359 -44.79 -1.84 -55.94
C TRP A 359 -43.94 -3.10 -56.06
N GLN A 360 -44.49 -4.19 -56.60
CA GLN A 360 -43.77 -5.44 -56.76
C GLN A 360 -42.63 -5.32 -57.78
N GLN A 361 -42.85 -4.59 -58.88
CA GLN A 361 -41.80 -4.28 -59.86
C GLN A 361 -40.70 -3.36 -59.30
N ARG A 362 -41.05 -2.38 -58.48
CA ARG A 362 -40.05 -1.52 -57.83
C ARG A 362 -39.21 -2.28 -56.79
N ALA A 363 -39.80 -3.23 -56.07
CA ALA A 363 -39.10 -4.04 -55.08
C ALA A 363 -38.06 -4.97 -55.74
N LEU A 364 -38.44 -5.67 -56.81
CA LEU A 364 -37.54 -6.55 -57.57
C LEU A 364 -36.38 -5.79 -58.23
N LEU A 365 -36.64 -4.57 -58.68
CA LEU A 365 -35.62 -3.72 -59.29
C LEU A 365 -34.63 -3.18 -58.24
N ALA A 366 -35.08 -2.94 -57.01
CA ALA A 366 -34.22 -2.58 -55.90
C ALA A 366 -33.35 -3.77 -55.43
N GLU A 367 -33.87 -4.98 -55.42
CA GLU A 367 -33.10 -6.19 -55.08
C GLU A 367 -31.95 -6.42 -56.06
N ARG A 368 -32.20 -6.32 -57.38
CA ARG A 368 -31.12 -6.47 -58.37
C ARG A 368 -30.00 -5.45 -58.22
N ARG A 369 -30.34 -4.20 -57.91
CA ARG A 369 -29.34 -3.14 -57.66
C ARG A 369 -28.54 -3.39 -56.37
N ALA A 370 -29.15 -3.98 -55.34
CA ALA A 370 -28.45 -4.34 -54.12
C ALA A 370 -27.50 -5.52 -54.33
N ASP A 371 -27.88 -6.49 -55.15
CA ASP A 371 -27.03 -7.64 -55.48
C ASP A 371 -25.84 -7.24 -56.37
N GLU A 372 -26.05 -6.34 -57.34
CA GLU A 372 -24.96 -5.76 -58.14
C GLU A 372 -23.98 -4.95 -57.28
N ALA A 373 -24.48 -4.15 -56.34
CA ALA A 373 -23.63 -3.39 -55.41
C ALA A 373 -22.81 -4.30 -54.47
N ASN A 374 -23.40 -5.41 -54.01
CA ASN A 374 -22.72 -6.39 -53.17
C ASN A 374 -21.66 -7.19 -53.94
N ALA A 375 -21.90 -7.51 -55.21
CA ALA A 375 -20.91 -8.18 -56.06
C ALA A 375 -19.68 -7.30 -56.28
N VAL A 376 -19.88 -6.01 -56.61
CA VAL A 376 -18.80 -5.04 -56.81
C VAL A 376 -17.99 -4.81 -55.52
N MET A 377 -18.63 -4.79 -54.35
CA MET A 377 -17.93 -4.69 -53.06
C MET A 377 -17.07 -5.92 -52.75
N ARG A 378 -17.54 -7.12 -53.09
CA ARG A 378 -16.79 -8.37 -52.84
C ARG A 378 -15.59 -8.52 -53.77
N GLU A 379 -15.71 -8.09 -55.02
CA GLU A 379 -14.64 -8.21 -56.02
C GLU A 379 -13.51 -7.18 -55.82
N GLY A 380 -13.78 -6.01 -55.22
CA GLY A 380 -12.76 -4.95 -55.05
C GLY A 380 -12.02 -4.90 -53.70
N LEU A 381 -12.71 -5.13 -52.57
CA LEU A 381 -12.18 -4.76 -51.23
C LEU A 381 -11.54 -5.92 -50.46
N LEU A 382 -12.08 -7.14 -50.61
CA LEU A 382 -11.63 -8.31 -49.86
C LEU A 382 -10.18 -8.74 -50.14
N PRO A 383 -9.68 -8.77 -51.39
CA PRO A 383 -8.31 -9.20 -51.64
C PRO A 383 -7.29 -8.22 -51.05
N HIS A 384 -7.56 -6.91 -51.11
CA HIS A 384 -6.65 -5.87 -50.60
C HIS A 384 -6.57 -5.86 -49.07
N LEU A 385 -7.70 -6.04 -48.37
CA LEU A 385 -7.74 -6.13 -46.91
C LEU A 385 -6.98 -7.36 -46.39
N SER A 386 -7.08 -8.50 -47.09
CA SER A 386 -6.38 -9.72 -46.68
C SER A 386 -4.86 -9.58 -46.77
N HIS A 387 -4.37 -8.91 -47.83
CA HIS A 387 -2.94 -8.65 -48.01
C HIS A 387 -2.42 -7.68 -46.95
N TRP A 388 -3.16 -6.60 -46.70
CA TRP A 388 -2.80 -5.60 -45.68
C TRP A 388 -2.76 -6.18 -44.27
N LEU A 389 -3.74 -7.02 -43.90
CA LEU A 389 -3.76 -7.70 -42.61
C LEU A 389 -2.61 -8.68 -42.46
N LYS A 390 -2.31 -9.48 -43.49
CA LYS A 390 -1.21 -10.44 -43.48
C LYS A 390 0.14 -9.74 -43.28
N GLU A 391 0.36 -8.63 -43.98
CA GLU A 391 1.61 -7.90 -43.90
C GLU A 391 1.81 -7.20 -42.55
N LYS A 392 0.77 -6.57 -42.00
CA LYS A 392 0.86 -5.90 -40.70
C LYS A 392 0.92 -6.86 -39.51
N LEU A 393 0.15 -7.95 -39.54
CA LEU A 393 0.13 -8.93 -38.45
C LEU A 393 1.43 -9.73 -38.39
N VAL A 394 1.95 -10.18 -39.54
CA VAL A 394 3.21 -10.95 -39.57
C VAL A 394 4.38 -10.07 -39.12
N ARG A 395 4.47 -8.82 -39.58
CA ARG A 395 5.51 -7.89 -39.12
C ARG A 395 5.42 -7.63 -37.61
N LYS A 396 4.20 -7.47 -37.07
CA LYS A 396 3.99 -7.24 -35.63
C LYS A 396 4.31 -8.48 -34.79
N LEU A 397 3.97 -9.69 -35.26
CA LEU A 397 4.30 -10.93 -34.57
C LEU A 397 5.81 -11.19 -34.57
N LEU A 398 6.48 -10.88 -35.68
CA LEU A 398 7.94 -11.00 -35.76
C LEU A 398 8.65 -9.97 -34.86
N SER A 399 8.16 -8.73 -34.79
CA SER A 399 8.73 -7.72 -33.88
C SER A 399 8.50 -8.10 -32.41
N GLN A 400 7.32 -8.61 -32.07
CA GLN A 400 7.01 -9.08 -30.71
C GLN A 400 7.85 -10.28 -30.31
N ARG A 401 8.13 -11.21 -31.23
CA ARG A 401 9.02 -12.34 -30.94
C ARG A 401 10.46 -11.89 -30.72
N ALA A 402 10.95 -10.93 -31.50
CA ALA A 402 12.31 -10.39 -31.33
C ALA A 402 12.46 -9.71 -29.96
N GLU A 403 11.49 -8.88 -29.58
CA GLU A 403 11.43 -8.22 -28.27
C GLU A 403 11.36 -9.24 -27.12
N LEU A 404 10.59 -10.32 -27.28
CA LEU A 404 10.51 -11.39 -26.28
C LEU A 404 11.84 -12.14 -26.13
N MET A 405 12.56 -12.40 -27.23
CA MET A 405 13.88 -13.03 -27.16
C MET A 405 14.92 -12.12 -26.50
N GLU A 406 14.90 -10.82 -26.79
CA GLU A 406 15.79 -9.84 -26.16
C GLU A 406 15.54 -9.72 -24.65
N THR A 407 14.27 -9.67 -24.24
CA THR A 407 13.91 -9.65 -22.81
C THR A 407 14.30 -10.95 -22.09
N GLN A 408 14.19 -12.11 -22.75
CA GLN A 408 14.68 -13.37 -22.20
C GLN A 408 16.21 -13.41 -22.05
N GLN A 409 16.96 -12.90 -23.02
CA GLN A 409 18.42 -12.81 -22.92
C GLN A 409 18.85 -11.84 -21.82
N ALA A 410 18.20 -10.68 -21.73
CA ALA A 410 18.45 -9.72 -20.65
C ALA A 410 18.11 -10.31 -19.26
N ALA A 411 17.03 -11.10 -19.17
CA ALA A 411 16.67 -11.81 -17.94
C ALA A 411 17.72 -12.87 -17.56
N ALA A 412 18.23 -13.64 -18.53
CA ALA A 412 19.27 -14.64 -18.29
C ALA A 412 20.58 -14.00 -17.79
N LEU A 413 21.01 -12.88 -18.38
CA LEU A 413 22.20 -12.15 -17.91
C LEU A 413 22.01 -11.59 -16.49
N ARG A 414 20.82 -11.08 -16.18
CA ARG A 414 20.50 -10.62 -14.83
C ARG A 414 20.47 -11.77 -13.82
N ALA A 415 20.02 -12.96 -14.22
CA ALA A 415 20.05 -14.14 -13.37
C ALA A 415 21.49 -14.54 -13.01
N LEU A 416 22.39 -14.57 -13.99
CA LEU A 416 23.81 -14.85 -13.75
C LEU A 416 24.46 -13.82 -12.81
N ALA A 417 24.14 -12.55 -12.97
CA ALA A 417 24.64 -11.49 -12.07
C ALA A 417 24.08 -11.61 -10.63
N ILE A 418 22.89 -12.19 -10.46
CA ILE A 418 22.31 -12.49 -9.15
C ILE A 418 23.04 -13.69 -8.53
N ASP A 419 23.30 -14.74 -9.31
CA ASP A 419 24.02 -15.93 -8.83
C ASP A 419 25.43 -15.58 -8.32
N GLU A 420 26.15 -14.70 -9.02
CA GLU A 420 27.46 -14.20 -8.58
C GLU A 420 27.35 -13.44 -7.24
N ARG A 421 26.34 -12.59 -7.09
CA ARG A 421 26.12 -11.85 -5.83
C ARG A 421 25.73 -12.79 -4.70
N LEU A 422 24.96 -13.83 -4.97
CA LEU A 422 24.59 -14.84 -3.98
C LEU A 422 25.81 -15.62 -3.50
N ALA A 423 26.69 -16.05 -4.42
CA ALA A 423 27.94 -16.72 -4.05
C ALA A 423 28.82 -15.84 -3.14
N LYS A 424 28.91 -14.54 -3.43
CA LYS A 424 29.65 -13.57 -2.59
C LYS A 424 29.01 -13.38 -1.21
N ILE A 425 27.68 -13.37 -1.13
CA ILE A 425 26.97 -13.26 0.14
C ILE A 425 27.17 -14.53 0.97
N GLU A 426 27.08 -15.70 0.34
CA GLU A 426 27.33 -16.98 1.00
C GLU A 426 28.73 -17.05 1.61
N SER A 427 29.76 -16.68 0.84
CA SER A 427 31.14 -16.63 1.36
C SER A 427 31.29 -15.62 2.49
N GLN A 428 30.63 -14.46 2.41
CA GLN A 428 30.67 -13.44 3.45
C GLN A 428 29.99 -13.92 4.75
N ILE A 429 28.90 -14.69 4.65
CA ILE A 429 28.21 -15.28 5.80
C ILE A 429 29.09 -16.35 6.45
N GLN A 430 29.71 -17.24 5.65
CA GLN A 430 30.64 -18.25 6.16
C GLN A 430 31.79 -17.60 6.94
N GLN A 431 32.42 -16.58 6.36
CA GLN A 431 33.51 -15.85 7.03
C GLN A 431 33.06 -15.18 8.34
N ARG A 432 31.85 -14.60 8.38
CA ARG A 432 31.31 -14.02 9.62
C ARG A 432 31.01 -15.07 10.67
N ASN A 433 30.53 -16.24 10.27
CA ASN A 433 30.28 -17.35 11.19
C ASN A 433 31.58 -17.85 11.81
N GLU A 434 32.65 -18.01 11.03
CA GLU A 434 33.97 -18.37 11.55
C GLU A 434 34.49 -17.36 12.59
N ILE A 435 34.31 -16.06 12.33
CA ILE A 435 34.68 -15.00 13.28
C ILE A 435 33.84 -15.11 14.56
N TYR A 436 32.54 -15.40 14.45
CA TYR A 436 31.69 -15.57 15.62
C TYR A 436 32.05 -16.82 16.43
N GLU A 437 32.37 -17.93 15.77
CA GLU A 437 32.85 -19.16 16.43
C GLU A 437 34.14 -18.88 17.21
N GLN A 438 35.12 -18.22 16.59
CA GLN A 438 36.36 -17.83 17.27
C GLN A 438 36.10 -16.95 18.49
N ARG A 439 35.17 -15.98 18.38
CA ARG A 439 34.84 -15.10 19.52
C ARG A 439 34.11 -15.85 20.62
N ILE A 440 33.29 -16.85 20.30
CA ILE A 440 32.62 -17.70 21.28
C ILE A 440 33.67 -18.53 22.03
N ASP A 441 34.65 -19.10 21.33
CA ASP A 441 35.73 -19.87 21.96
C ASP A 441 36.59 -19.00 22.87
N GLU A 442 36.96 -17.80 22.41
CA GLU A 442 37.71 -16.81 23.20
C GLU A 442 36.95 -16.42 24.47
N LEU A 443 35.67 -16.04 24.35
CA LEU A 443 34.83 -15.69 25.50
C LEU A 443 34.61 -16.87 26.45
N THR A 444 34.56 -18.10 25.92
CA THR A 444 34.44 -19.31 26.74
C THR A 444 35.70 -19.54 27.57
N GLU A 445 36.87 -19.23 27.02
CA GLU A 445 38.14 -19.33 27.75
C GLU A 445 38.28 -18.22 28.79
N GLU A 446 37.94 -16.97 28.45
CA GLU A 446 37.86 -15.86 29.41
C GLU A 446 36.96 -16.20 30.61
N LEU A 447 35.79 -16.82 30.35
CA LEU A 447 34.88 -17.26 31.40
C LEU A 447 35.47 -18.36 32.30
N LYS A 448 36.27 -19.29 31.75
CA LYS A 448 36.95 -20.31 32.56
C LYS A 448 38.00 -19.68 33.48
N VAL A 449 38.80 -18.75 32.95
CA VAL A 449 39.82 -18.03 33.73
C VAL A 449 39.15 -17.23 34.86
N ALA A 450 38.14 -16.42 34.54
CA ALA A 450 37.41 -15.64 35.52
C ALA A 450 36.74 -16.51 36.60
N LYS A 451 36.30 -17.72 36.25
CA LYS A 451 35.74 -18.68 37.22
C LYS A 451 36.79 -19.23 38.18
N GLU A 452 38.01 -19.50 37.71
CA GLU A 452 39.09 -19.96 38.58
C GLU A 452 39.58 -18.81 39.49
N GLU A 453 39.72 -17.59 38.97
CA GLU A 453 40.04 -16.41 39.79
C GLU A 453 38.99 -16.19 40.89
N ASN A 454 37.69 -16.29 40.57
CA ASN A 454 36.63 -16.16 41.56
C ASN A 454 36.69 -17.29 42.61
N ARG A 455 37.03 -18.51 42.20
CA ARG A 455 37.24 -19.65 43.12
C ARG A 455 38.43 -19.39 44.07
N GLU A 456 39.50 -18.81 43.58
CA GLU A 456 40.66 -18.42 44.41
C GLU A 456 40.30 -17.30 45.39
N LEU A 457 39.57 -16.28 44.95
CA LEU A 457 39.08 -15.21 45.83
C LEU A 457 38.17 -15.76 46.94
N ILE A 458 37.28 -16.71 46.63
CA ILE A 458 36.43 -17.38 47.61
C ILE A 458 37.28 -18.16 48.62
N ARG A 459 38.29 -18.91 48.16
CA ARG A 459 39.21 -19.65 49.05
C ARG A 459 39.98 -18.71 49.98
N ALA A 460 40.51 -17.61 49.46
CA ALA A 460 41.22 -16.60 50.24
C ALA A 460 40.31 -15.96 51.29
N LYS A 461 39.07 -15.63 50.92
CA LYS A 461 38.08 -15.06 51.86
C LYS A 461 37.68 -16.03 52.96
N ILE A 462 37.50 -17.32 52.65
CA ILE A 462 37.23 -18.37 53.65
C ILE A 462 38.41 -18.50 54.62
N ALA A 463 39.64 -18.48 54.13
CA ALA A 463 40.84 -18.58 54.96
C ALA A 463 40.96 -17.37 55.92
N LEU A 464 40.70 -16.16 55.42
CA LEU A 464 40.70 -14.94 56.23
C LEU A 464 39.64 -15.00 57.34
N VAL A 465 38.40 -15.36 57.00
CA VAL A 465 37.32 -15.48 57.98
C VAL A 465 37.65 -16.53 59.04
N ARG A 466 38.23 -17.68 58.65
CA ARG A 466 38.65 -18.71 59.59
C ARG A 466 39.73 -18.22 60.54
N ALA A 467 40.73 -17.49 60.04
CA ALA A 467 41.79 -16.92 60.88
C ALA A 467 41.25 -15.88 61.89
N GLU A 468 40.27 -15.07 61.48
CA GLU A 468 39.64 -14.10 62.39
C GLU A 468 38.79 -14.80 63.46
N MET A 469 38.02 -15.82 63.09
CA MET A 469 37.27 -16.63 64.06
C MET A 469 38.18 -17.31 65.09
N GLU A 470 39.38 -17.74 64.69
CA GLU A 470 40.33 -18.39 65.60
C GLU A 470 40.99 -17.39 66.56
N LYS A 471 41.29 -16.17 66.09
CA LYS A 471 41.70 -15.06 66.97
C LYS A 471 40.60 -14.72 67.98
N ASP A 472 39.35 -14.67 67.55
CA ASP A 472 38.24 -14.38 68.46
C ASP A 472 37.99 -15.53 69.44
N ARG A 473 38.16 -16.79 68.99
CA ARG A 473 38.10 -17.95 69.87
C ARG A 473 39.15 -17.88 70.96
N THR A 474 40.42 -17.61 70.61
CA THR A 474 41.52 -17.50 71.59
C THR A 474 41.31 -16.36 72.58
N LYS A 475 40.81 -15.18 72.12
CA LYS A 475 40.41 -14.09 73.01
C LYS A 475 39.31 -14.53 73.98
N SER A 476 38.25 -15.19 73.49
CA SER A 476 37.12 -15.63 74.32
C SER A 476 37.52 -16.64 75.40
N THR A 477 38.43 -17.58 75.10
CA THR A 477 39.00 -18.49 76.11
C THR A 477 39.83 -17.75 77.15
N ARG A 478 40.64 -16.76 76.73
CA ARG A 478 41.45 -15.95 77.65
C ARG A 478 40.58 -15.09 78.59
N TYR A 479 39.43 -14.61 78.13
CA TYR A 479 38.44 -13.92 78.98
C TYR A 479 37.72 -14.85 79.98
N ARG A 480 37.84 -16.17 79.83
CA ARG A 480 37.17 -17.14 80.68
C ARG A 480 38.09 -17.75 81.74
N GLU A 481 39.40 -17.61 81.58
CA GLU A 481 40.43 -18.05 82.55
C GLU A 481 40.89 -16.94 83.51
N ASN A 482 40.62 -15.68 83.18
CA ASN A 482 40.71 -14.53 84.10
C ASN A 482 39.34 -14.25 84.71
#